data_AF-A0A855VIB8-F1
#
_entry.id   AF-A0A855VIB8-F1
#
_cell.length_a   1.000
_cell.length_b   1.000
_cell.length_c   1.000
_cell.angle_alpha   90.00
_cell.angle_beta   90.00
_cell.angle_gamma   90.00
#
_symmetry.space_group_name_H-M   'P 1'
#
loop_
_entity.id
_entity.type
_entity.pdbx_description
1 polymer ?
#
loop_
_entity_poly.entity_id
_entity_poly.type
_entity_poly.pdbx_seq_one_letter_code
_entity_poly.pdbx_strand_id
1 'polypeptide(L)'
;MAKFTDVHDLLTAYQKQARKIPPKGVYASRHRQVEVQAAHVRKLMRKRRRSVGKSNKLGCRFTAEMRVALICDMNFWALICRSNRQNVIKD
;
A
#
# COMPACT_ATOMS: atom_id res chain seq x y z
N MET A 1 -13.12 26.39 7.00
CA MET A 1 -12.36 25.14 6.85
C MET A 1 -12.21 24.83 5.37
N ALA A 2 -10.99 24.87 4.83
CA ALA A 2 -10.77 24.47 3.44
C ALA A 2 -11.17 22.99 3.30
N LYS A 3 -12.02 22.66 2.32
CA LYS A 3 -12.42 21.27 2.07
C LYS A 3 -11.15 20.48 1.79
N PHE A 4 -10.87 19.44 2.58
CA PHE A 4 -9.79 18.50 2.30
C PHE A 4 -10.00 17.92 0.90
N THR A 5 -9.12 18.30 -0.04
CA THR A 5 -9.14 17.78 -1.41
C THR A 5 -8.45 16.42 -1.42
N ASP A 6 -8.87 15.53 -2.33
CA ASP A 6 -8.28 14.18 -2.49
C ASP A 6 -6.74 14.25 -2.65
N VAL A 7 -6.24 15.31 -3.28
CA VAL A 7 -4.80 15.58 -3.46
C VAL A 7 -4.08 15.85 -2.13
N HIS A 8 -4.69 16.61 -1.21
CA HIS A 8 -4.08 16.89 0.09
C HIS A 8 -4.01 15.64 0.97
N ASP A 9 -5.06 14.81 0.92
CA ASP A 9 -5.09 13.52 1.61
C ASP A 9 -4.04 12.56 1.05
N LEU A 10 -3.85 12.53 -0.29
CA LEU A 10 -2.82 11.75 -0.95
C LEU A 10 -1.41 12.24 -0.59
N LEU A 11 -1.16 13.55 -0.59
CA LEU A 11 0.15 14.10 -0.22
C LEU A 11 0.51 13.79 1.23
N THR A 12 -0.45 13.98 2.15
CA THR A 12 -0.29 13.67 3.58
C THR A 12 -0.01 12.18 3.78
N ALA A 13 -0.73 11.30 3.07
CA ALA A 13 -0.51 9.87 3.11
C ALA A 13 0.88 9.48 2.57
N TYR A 14 1.31 10.09 1.46
CA TYR A 14 2.64 9.88 0.87
C TYR A 14 3.77 10.24 1.84
N GLN A 15 3.69 11.40 2.49
CA GLN A 15 4.67 11.82 3.48
C GLN A 15 4.73 10.87 4.69
N LYS A 16 3.58 10.29 5.11
CA LYS A 16 3.52 9.30 6.19
C LYS A 16 4.06 7.92 5.78
N GLN A 17 4.01 7.58 4.50
CA GLN A 17 4.43 6.27 3.97
C GLN A 17 5.91 5.97 4.23
N ALA A 18 6.77 6.98 4.22
CA ALA A 18 8.23 6.86 4.40
C ALA A 18 8.65 6.24 5.74
N ARG A 19 7.75 6.11 6.72
CA ARG A 19 8.05 5.60 8.07
C ARG A 19 7.78 4.10 8.28
N LYS A 20 7.38 3.34 7.25
CA LYS A 20 7.22 1.88 7.38
C LYS A 20 8.53 1.14 7.12
N ILE A 21 9.52 1.35 7.97
CA ILE A 21 10.61 0.36 8.09
C ILE A 21 9.99 -0.84 8.82
N PRO A 22 9.91 -2.04 8.21
CA PRO A 22 9.40 -3.19 8.91
C PRO A 22 10.28 -3.44 10.15
N PRO A 23 9.70 -3.60 11.35
CA PRO A 23 10.48 -3.84 12.56
C PRO A 23 11.28 -5.14 12.39
N LYS A 24 12.61 -5.01 12.41
CA LYS A 24 13.58 -6.08 12.07
C LYS A 24 13.58 -7.31 13.02
N GLY A 25 12.65 -7.45 13.96
CA GLY A 25 12.81 -8.40 15.08
C GLY A 25 11.70 -9.42 15.33
N VAL A 26 10.44 -9.20 14.90
CA VAL A 26 9.32 -9.98 15.48
C VAL A 26 8.93 -11.20 14.65
N TYR A 27 9.22 -11.20 13.35
CA TYR A 27 8.87 -12.28 12.42
C TYR A 27 10.09 -12.68 11.61
N ALA A 28 10.96 -13.50 12.18
CA ALA A 28 12.24 -13.88 11.56
C ALA A 28 12.07 -14.66 10.24
N SER A 29 10.99 -15.43 10.08
CA SER A 29 10.72 -16.16 8.84
C SER A 29 9.78 -15.38 7.90
N ARG A 30 10.10 -15.40 6.60
CA ARG A 30 9.26 -14.81 5.54
C ARG A 30 7.82 -15.34 5.59
N HIS A 31 7.62 -16.62 5.87
CA HIS A 31 6.30 -17.23 5.99
C HIS A 31 5.45 -16.55 7.06
N ARG A 32 6.01 -16.35 8.26
CA ARG A 32 5.29 -15.73 9.38
C ARG A 32 5.03 -14.24 9.14
N GLN A 33 5.93 -13.54 8.44
CA GLN A 33 5.68 -12.16 7.99
C GLN A 33 4.45 -12.10 7.08
N VAL A 34 4.39 -12.95 6.06
CA VAL A 34 3.26 -12.99 5.11
C VAL A 34 1.95 -13.31 5.81
N GLU A 35 1.95 -14.29 6.72
CA GLU A 35 0.77 -14.68 7.48
C GLU A 35 0.23 -13.54 8.34
N VAL A 36 1.10 -12.86 9.10
CA VAL A 36 0.72 -11.73 9.95
C VAL A 36 0.27 -10.54 9.14
N GLN A 37 0.97 -10.24 8.03
CA GLN A 37 0.57 -9.19 7.10
C GLN A 37 -0.83 -9.47 6.55
N ALA A 38 -1.10 -10.71 6.12
CA ALA A 38 -2.40 -11.12 5.61
C ALA A 38 -3.50 -11.01 6.69
N ALA A 39 -3.23 -11.45 7.93
CA ALA A 39 -4.15 -11.32 9.04
C ALA A 39 -4.47 -9.86 9.38
N HIS A 40 -3.43 -9.00 9.38
CA HIS A 40 -3.57 -7.57 9.59
C HIS A 40 -4.41 -6.91 8.49
N VAL A 41 -4.15 -7.23 7.22
CA VAL A 41 -4.95 -6.76 6.08
C VAL A 41 -6.41 -7.19 6.22
N ARG A 42 -6.69 -8.46 6.53
CA ARG A 42 -8.08 -8.93 6.77
C ARG A 42 -8.78 -8.17 7.90
N LYS A 43 -8.09 -7.86 9.00
CA LYS A 43 -8.62 -7.07 10.12
C LYS A 43 -8.96 -5.65 9.66
N LEU A 44 -8.06 -5.00 8.91
CA LEU A 44 -8.29 -3.67 8.36
C LEU A 44 -9.49 -3.66 7.39
N MET A 45 -9.57 -4.64 6.48
CA MET A 45 -10.68 -4.75 5.54
C MET A 45 -12.02 -4.90 6.26
N ARG A 46 -12.10 -5.75 7.30
CA ARG A 46 -13.30 -5.91 8.13
C ARG A 46 -13.72 -4.60 8.81
N LYS A 47 -12.78 -3.89 9.44
CA LYS A 47 -13.06 -2.59 10.08
C LYS A 47 -13.52 -1.51 9.09
N ARG A 48 -13.04 -1.57 7.85
CA ARG A 48 -13.30 -0.58 6.79
C ARG A 48 -14.46 -0.97 5.87
N ARG A 49 -15.13 -2.09 6.13
CA ARG A 49 -16.31 -2.55 5.41
C ARG A 49 -17.47 -1.60 5.72
N ARG A 50 -18.09 -1.03 4.69
CA ARG A 50 -19.36 -0.27 4.84
C ARG A 50 -20.54 -1.14 4.40
N SER A 51 -21.76 -0.74 4.75
CA SER A 51 -22.95 -1.32 4.13
C SER A 51 -22.80 -1.21 2.61
N VAL A 52 -22.96 -2.33 1.93
CA VAL A 52 -22.82 -2.42 0.48
C VAL A 52 -24.10 -1.90 -0.15
N GLY A 53 -24.13 -0.62 -0.49
CA GLY A 53 -25.01 -0.17 -1.57
C GLY A 53 -24.60 -0.87 -2.87
N LYS A 54 -25.56 -1.17 -3.76
CA LYS A 54 -25.36 -1.94 -5.01
C LYS A 54 -24.20 -1.43 -5.90
N SER A 55 -23.74 -0.19 -5.71
CA SER A 55 -22.67 0.47 -6.46
C SER A 55 -21.25 0.24 -5.94
N ASN A 56 -21.03 -0.39 -4.78
CA ASN A 56 -19.67 -0.64 -4.25
C ASN A 56 -19.15 -2.05 -4.60
N LYS A 57 -18.63 -2.22 -5.83
CA LYS A 57 -18.10 -3.50 -6.36
C LYS A 57 -16.96 -4.11 -5.52
N LEU A 58 -16.23 -3.29 -4.75
CA LEU A 58 -15.05 -3.72 -3.99
C LEU A 58 -15.35 -3.94 -2.50
N GLY A 59 -16.56 -3.63 -2.03
CA GLY A 59 -16.99 -3.89 -0.65
C GLY A 59 -16.25 -3.10 0.44
N CYS A 60 -15.31 -2.21 0.08
CA CYS A 60 -14.56 -1.35 0.99
C CYS A 60 -14.17 -0.01 0.34
N ARG A 61 -13.86 1.03 1.14
CA ARG A 61 -13.41 2.34 0.65
C ARG A 61 -11.88 2.33 0.49
N PHE A 62 -11.39 2.65 -0.71
CA PHE A 62 -9.97 2.97 -0.90
C PHE A 62 -9.64 4.30 -0.23
N THR A 63 -8.78 4.26 0.78
CA THR A 63 -8.26 5.46 1.44
C THR A 63 -7.08 6.02 0.66
N ALA A 64 -6.75 7.29 0.91
CA ALA A 64 -5.55 7.90 0.35
C ALA A 64 -4.29 7.09 0.69
N GLU A 65 -4.15 6.59 1.92
CA GLU A 65 -3.05 5.68 2.32
C GLU A 65 -2.94 4.42 1.46
N MET A 66 -4.06 3.79 1.12
CA MET A 66 -4.05 2.57 0.29
C MET A 66 -3.66 2.90 -1.16
N ARG A 67 -4.17 4.01 -1.68
CA ARG A 67 -3.86 4.48 -3.04
C ARG A 67 -2.38 4.83 -3.17
N VAL A 68 -1.85 5.59 -2.20
CA VAL A 68 -0.43 5.96 -2.14
C VAL A 68 0.45 4.73 -2.02
N ALA A 69 0.11 3.78 -1.15
CA ALA A 69 0.87 2.54 -1.03
C ALA A 69 0.98 1.80 -2.37
N LEU A 70 -0.13 1.68 -3.09
CA LEU A 70 -0.17 1.05 -4.40
C LEU A 70 0.70 1.79 -5.42
N ILE A 71 0.62 3.13 -5.46
CA ILE A 71 1.44 3.96 -6.36
C ILE A 71 2.94 3.76 -6.06
N CYS A 72 3.32 3.76 -4.78
CA CYS A 72 4.72 3.52 -4.39
C CYS A 72 5.21 2.14 -4.80
N ASP A 73 4.40 1.09 -4.60
CA ASP A 73 4.75 -0.28 -5.00
C ASP A 73 4.90 -0.41 -6.51
N MET A 74 3.98 0.17 -7.29
CA MET A 74 4.06 0.20 -8.76
C MET A 74 5.33 0.93 -9.24
N ASN A 75 5.65 2.07 -8.65
CA ASN A 75 6.85 2.84 -9.00
C ASN A 75 8.14 2.07 -8.67
N PHE A 76 8.16 1.35 -7.54
CA PHE A 76 9.29 0.51 -7.14
C PHE A 76 9.51 -0.64 -8.15
N TRP A 77 8.45 -1.37 -8.52
CA TRP A 77 8.55 -2.41 -9.53
C TRP A 77 8.97 -1.87 -10.90
N ALA A 78 8.43 -0.71 -11.31
CA ALA A 78 8.84 -0.07 -12.55
C ALA A 78 10.33 0.32 -12.53
N LEU A 79 10.85 0.78 -11.39
CA LEU A 79 12.27 1.07 -11.20
C LEU A 79 13.13 -0.19 -11.35
N ILE A 80 12.75 -1.29 -10.69
CA ILE A 80 13.45 -2.59 -10.83
C ILE A 80 13.46 -3.02 -12.29
N CYS A 81 12.31 -3.01 -12.97
CA CYS A 81 12.22 -3.41 -14.37
C CYS A 81 13.12 -2.56 -15.28
N ARG A 82 13.22 -1.24 -15.04
CA ARG A 82 14.15 -0.37 -15.78
C ARG A 82 15.61 -0.70 -15.48
N SER A 83 15.96 -0.91 -14.22
CA SER A 83 17.32 -1.27 -13.80
C SER A 83 17.76 -2.61 -14.41
N ASN A 84 16.92 -3.64 -14.33
CA ASN A 84 17.20 -4.95 -14.90
C ASN A 84 17.42 -4.87 -16.43
N ARG A 85 16.58 -4.10 -17.14
CA ARG A 85 16.78 -3.88 -18.58
C ARG A 85 18.11 -3.19 -18.89
N GLN A 86 18.52 -2.21 -18.10
CA GLN A 86 19.81 -1.53 -18.29
C GLN A 86 21.00 -2.46 -18.02
N ASN A 87 20.90 -3.37 -17.04
CA ASN A 87 21.96 -4.32 -16.75
C ASN A 87 22.09 -5.39 -17.85
N VAL A 88 20.97 -5.89 -18.38
CA VAL A 88 20.98 -6.85 -19.50
C VAL A 88 21.58 -6.28 -20.79
N ILE A 89 21.54 -4.96 -21.00
CA ILE A 89 22.16 -4.30 -22.17
C ILE A 89 23.68 -4.09 -21.97
N LYS A 90 24.15 -4.12 -20.71
CA LYS A 90 25.56 -3.90 -20.37
C LYS A 90 26.39 -5.19 -20.34
N ASP A 91 25.74 -6.34 -20.24
CA ASP A 91 26.32 -7.68 -20.39
C ASP A 91 26.34 -8.10 -21.87
#